data_AF-A0A4P7YGV3-F1
#
_entry.id   AF-A0A4P7YGV3-F1
#
_cell.length_a   1.000
_cell.length_b   1.000
_cell.length_c   1.000
_cell.angle_alpha   90.00
_cell.angle_beta   90.00
_cell.angle_gamma   90.00
#
_symmetry.space_group_name_H-M   'P 1'
#
loop_
_entity.id
_entity.type
_entity.pdbx_description
1 polymer ?
#
loop_
_entity_poly.entity_id
_entity_poly.type
_entity_poly.pdbx_seq_one_letter_code
_entity_poly.pdbx_strand_id
1 'polypeptide(L)'
;MVGVISKLRLRVQRQTLLTVLPVLLLLVVIAFAAGAPARTRGTDAEALTMIDRAQQLLERIGPDAAAEAFAGHDSAFTDRDLYPMLLDDKGVMVAHGWTATLNGSDLKDLHDVDGKPFIREALDGVARDGRTDVTYQWIDPLTGQVARKTMHARRLVLNGKPYMLAVGVYR
;
A
#
# COMPACT_ATOMS: atom_id res chain seq x y z
N MET A 1 41.58 -59.01 6.79
CA MET A 1 40.73 -58.39 5.74
C MET A 1 39.48 -57.66 6.25
N VAL A 2 39.19 -57.60 7.56
CA VAL A 2 37.95 -56.98 8.09
C VAL A 2 38.09 -55.46 8.36
N GLY A 3 39.27 -54.98 8.75
CA GLY A 3 39.48 -53.57 9.14
C GLY A 3 39.57 -52.54 8.01
N VAL A 4 39.84 -52.96 6.77
CA VAL A 4 39.89 -52.05 5.60
C VAL A 4 38.47 -51.72 5.12
N ILE A 5 37.55 -52.68 5.20
CA ILE A 5 36.15 -52.54 4.78
C ILE A 5 35.37 -51.60 5.73
N SER A 6 35.66 -51.62 7.05
CA SER A 6 35.00 -50.73 8.01
C SER A 6 35.42 -49.26 7.87
N LYS A 7 36.71 -48.99 7.63
CA LYS A 7 37.23 -47.64 7.39
C LYS A 7 36.70 -47.04 6.08
N LEU A 8 36.54 -47.87 5.06
CA LEU A 8 35.97 -47.46 3.78
C LEU A 8 34.48 -47.12 3.92
N ARG A 9 33.71 -47.92 4.68
CA ARG A 9 32.30 -47.63 5.01
C ARG A 9 32.14 -46.32 5.79
N LEU A 10 32.98 -46.07 6.79
CA LEU A 10 32.96 -44.79 7.55
C LEU A 10 33.29 -43.58 6.67
N ARG A 11 34.22 -43.73 5.72
CA ARG A 11 34.66 -42.66 4.82
C ARG A 11 33.60 -42.31 3.78
N VAL A 12 32.96 -43.34 3.21
CA VAL A 12 31.81 -43.17 2.31
C VAL A 12 30.62 -42.57 3.07
N GLN A 13 30.29 -43.06 4.26
CA GLN A 13 29.22 -42.47 5.08
C GLN A 13 29.48 -41.00 5.45
N ARG A 14 30.72 -40.61 5.77
CA ARG A 14 31.07 -39.19 6.00
C ARG A 14 30.93 -38.34 4.74
N GLN A 15 31.37 -38.83 3.59
CA GLN A 15 31.26 -38.08 2.33
C GLN A 15 29.80 -37.93 1.88
N THR A 16 28.98 -38.97 2.03
CA THR A 16 27.53 -38.90 1.78
C THR A 16 26.83 -37.96 2.77
N LEU A 17 27.22 -37.95 4.05
CA LEU A 17 26.69 -36.99 5.03
C LEU A 17 27.05 -35.54 4.68
N LEU A 18 28.29 -35.29 4.23
CA LEU A 18 28.79 -33.96 3.92
C LEU A 18 28.16 -33.35 2.66
N THR A 19 27.61 -34.15 1.75
CA THR A 19 26.93 -33.66 0.53
C THR A 19 25.41 -33.61 0.68
N VAL A 20 24.80 -34.56 1.37
CA VAL A 20 23.33 -34.64 1.52
C VAL A 20 22.80 -33.61 2.51
N LEU A 21 23.53 -33.33 3.60
CA LEU A 21 23.12 -32.38 4.63
C LEU A 21 22.98 -30.93 4.11
N PRO A 22 23.95 -30.34 3.37
CA PRO A 22 23.78 -28.99 2.83
C PRO A 22 22.70 -28.90 1.74
N VAL A 23 22.47 -29.98 0.97
CA VAL A 23 21.37 -30.02 0.00
C VAL A 23 20.01 -30.04 0.71
N LEU A 24 19.86 -30.83 1.78
CA LEU A 24 18.65 -30.82 2.62
C LEU A 24 18.44 -29.46 3.30
N LEU A 25 19.51 -28.83 3.80
CA LEU A 25 19.45 -27.49 4.38
C LEU A 25 19.02 -26.44 3.36
N LEU A 26 19.55 -26.50 2.14
CA LEU A 26 19.15 -25.63 1.04
C LEU A 26 17.69 -25.84 0.65
N LEU A 27 17.20 -27.08 0.59
CA LEU A 27 15.80 -27.39 0.31
C LEU A 27 14.86 -26.88 1.42
N VAL A 28 15.28 -26.95 2.69
CA VAL A 28 14.53 -26.37 3.82
C VAL A 28 14.47 -24.84 3.73
N VAL A 29 15.57 -24.18 3.34
CA VAL A 29 15.59 -22.72 3.12
C VAL A 29 14.67 -22.31 1.96
N ILE A 30 14.69 -23.05 0.85
CA ILE A 30 13.78 -22.80 -0.29
C ILE A 30 12.32 -23.01 0.11
N ALA A 31 12.00 -24.07 0.86
CA ALA A 31 10.66 -24.35 1.34
C ALA A 31 10.13 -23.27 2.30
N PHE A 32 11.00 -22.71 3.16
CA PHE A 32 10.63 -21.58 4.03
C PHE A 32 10.39 -20.28 3.25
N ALA A 33 11.17 -20.03 2.19
CA ALA A 33 10.98 -18.84 1.34
C ALA A 33 9.69 -18.89 0.51
N ALA A 34 9.24 -20.07 0.10
CA ALA A 34 8.01 -20.26 -0.68
C ALA A 34 6.72 -20.15 0.16
N GLY A 35 6.83 -20.16 1.50
CA GLY A 35 5.69 -20.14 2.42
C GLY A 35 5.29 -18.76 2.94
N ALA A 36 5.94 -17.67 2.51
CA ALA A 36 5.51 -16.34 2.91
C ALA A 36 4.11 -16.07 2.31
N PRO A 37 3.07 -15.83 3.14
CA PRO A 37 1.75 -15.52 2.62
C PRO A 37 1.87 -14.25 1.77
N ALA A 38 1.37 -14.30 0.53
CA ALA A 38 1.15 -13.09 -0.24
C ALA A 38 0.31 -12.17 0.65
N ARG A 39 0.83 -10.99 0.99
CA ARG A 39 0.05 -9.99 1.74
C ARG A 39 -1.18 -9.71 0.90
N THR A 40 -2.35 -10.13 1.37
CA THR A 40 -3.62 -9.88 0.68
C THR A 40 -3.78 -8.38 0.60
N ARG A 41 -3.74 -7.77 -0.58
CA ARG A 41 -3.91 -6.31 -0.75
C ARG A 41 -5.34 -5.89 -0.46
N GLY A 42 -5.54 -4.60 -0.21
CA GLY A 42 -6.84 -3.99 -0.17
C GLY A 42 -7.62 -4.23 -1.47
N THR A 43 -8.94 -4.29 -1.31
CA THR A 43 -9.90 -4.41 -2.40
C THR A 43 -10.61 -3.09 -2.63
N ASP A 44 -11.21 -2.94 -3.81
CA ASP A 44 -11.98 -1.74 -4.15
C ASP A 44 -13.19 -1.57 -3.20
N ALA A 45 -13.80 -2.68 -2.76
CA ALA A 45 -14.88 -2.67 -1.78
C ALA A 45 -14.44 -2.17 -0.39
N GLU A 46 -13.26 -2.59 0.08
CA GLU A 46 -12.68 -2.12 1.35
C GLU A 46 -12.30 -0.64 1.26
N ALA A 47 -11.75 -0.18 0.13
CA ALA A 47 -11.45 1.23 -0.11
C ALA A 47 -12.71 2.10 -0.07
N LEU A 48 -13.79 1.68 -0.73
CA LEU A 48 -15.08 2.37 -0.68
C LEU A 48 -15.67 2.41 0.74
N THR A 49 -15.57 1.30 1.49
CA THR A 49 -15.98 1.24 2.89
C THR A 49 -15.17 2.21 3.76
N MET A 50 -13.87 2.34 3.51
CA MET A 50 -13.00 3.28 4.19
C MET A 50 -13.37 4.73 3.86
N ILE A 51 -13.71 5.04 2.60
CA ILE A 51 -14.22 6.37 2.20
C ILE A 51 -15.49 6.71 2.99
N ASP A 52 -16.44 5.79 3.10
CA ASP A 52 -17.69 6.03 3.84
C ASP A 52 -17.41 6.32 5.33
N ARG A 53 -16.53 5.54 5.96
CA ARG A 53 -16.13 5.75 7.36
C ARG A 53 -15.38 7.08 7.55
N ALA A 54 -14.50 7.44 6.62
CA ALA A 54 -13.70 8.66 6.68
C ALA A 54 -14.59 9.90 6.48
N GLN A 55 -15.53 9.84 5.54
CA GLN A 55 -16.54 10.88 5.35
C GLN A 55 -17.32 11.14 6.64
N GLN A 56 -17.89 10.09 7.25
CA GLN A 56 -18.67 10.23 8.48
C GLN A 56 -17.86 10.85 9.62
N LEU A 57 -16.56 10.52 9.72
CA LEU A 57 -15.69 11.13 10.72
C LEU A 57 -15.47 12.61 10.42
N LEU A 58 -15.08 12.94 9.19
CA LEU A 58 -14.78 14.32 8.77
C LEU A 58 -15.99 15.24 8.88
N GLU A 59 -17.21 14.75 8.65
CA GLU A 59 -18.44 15.51 8.89
C GLU A 59 -18.62 15.93 10.36
N ARG A 60 -18.03 15.20 11.31
CA ARG A 60 -18.09 15.53 12.75
C ARG A 60 -16.93 16.40 13.22
N ILE A 61 -15.72 16.12 12.74
CA ILE A 61 -14.49 16.76 13.25
C ILE A 61 -14.00 17.91 12.36
N GLY A 62 -14.53 18.05 11.16
CA GLY A 62 -14.09 19.02 10.17
C GLY A 62 -12.78 18.63 9.47
N PRO A 63 -12.34 19.45 8.50
CA PRO A 63 -11.14 19.18 7.71
C PRO A 63 -9.84 19.43 8.48
N ASP A 64 -9.82 20.37 9.42
CA ASP A 64 -8.59 20.78 10.13
C ASP A 64 -8.03 19.66 11.03
N ALA A 65 -8.90 18.79 11.55
CA ALA A 65 -8.53 17.63 12.35
C ALA A 65 -8.24 16.37 11.51
N ALA A 66 -8.37 16.43 10.18
CA ALA A 66 -8.25 15.27 9.29
C ALA A 66 -6.84 14.66 9.33
N ALA A 67 -5.80 15.50 9.33
CA ALA A 67 -4.41 15.04 9.31
C ALA A 67 -4.08 14.21 10.55
N GLU A 68 -4.49 14.66 11.73
CA GLU A 68 -4.31 13.92 12.99
C GLU A 68 -5.16 12.64 13.00
N ALA A 69 -6.43 12.71 12.55
CA ALA A 69 -7.33 11.57 12.52
C ALA A 69 -6.88 10.44 11.58
N PHE A 70 -6.19 10.78 10.48
CA PHE A 70 -5.67 9.81 9.53
C PHE A 70 -4.22 9.40 9.83
N ALA A 71 -3.50 10.14 10.67
CA ALA A 71 -2.09 9.89 10.94
C ALA A 71 -1.87 8.59 11.73
N GLY A 72 -0.85 7.84 11.31
CA GLY A 72 -0.34 6.68 12.01
C GLY A 72 -0.73 5.36 11.38
N HIS A 73 0.18 4.40 11.45
CA HIS A 73 -0.04 3.02 11.00
C HIS A 73 -1.12 2.31 11.84
N ASP A 74 -1.33 2.74 13.09
CA ASP A 74 -2.35 2.22 13.99
C ASP A 74 -3.66 3.04 13.96
N SER A 75 -3.78 4.00 13.04
CA SER A 75 -5.04 4.72 12.87
C SER A 75 -6.13 3.75 12.42
N ALA A 76 -7.38 4.02 12.79
CA ALA A 76 -8.52 3.22 12.33
C ALA A 76 -8.76 3.29 10.80
N PHE A 77 -7.93 4.07 10.09
CA PHE A 77 -8.00 4.37 8.66
C PHE A 77 -6.78 3.89 7.87
N THR A 78 -5.88 3.12 8.48
CA THR A 78 -4.82 2.41 7.77
C THR A 78 -5.12 0.91 7.82
N ASP A 79 -5.31 0.28 6.65
CA ASP A 79 -5.44 -1.17 6.52
C ASP A 79 -4.56 -1.64 5.36
N ARG A 80 -3.43 -2.29 5.70
CA ARG A 80 -2.42 -2.77 4.73
C ARG A 80 -1.94 -1.62 3.82
N ASP A 81 -2.36 -1.61 2.56
CA ASP A 81 -2.04 -0.58 1.56
C ASP A 81 -3.14 0.48 1.38
N LEU A 82 -4.27 0.36 2.09
CA LEU A 82 -5.37 1.32 2.07
C LEU A 82 -5.15 2.42 3.11
N TYR A 83 -5.28 3.67 2.64
CA TYR A 83 -5.24 4.86 3.47
C TYR A 83 -6.03 6.00 2.79
N PRO A 84 -6.66 6.90 3.56
CA PRO A 84 -7.38 8.04 3.03
C PRO A 84 -6.44 9.19 2.65
N MET A 85 -6.89 9.96 1.67
CA MET A 85 -6.33 11.24 1.26
C MET A 85 -7.48 12.25 1.21
N LEU A 86 -7.30 13.40 1.85
CA LEU A 86 -8.19 14.55 1.74
C LEU A 86 -7.42 15.68 1.06
N LEU A 87 -7.94 16.15 -0.06
CA LEU A 87 -7.42 17.31 -0.78
C LEU A 87 -8.49 18.39 -0.83
N ASP A 88 -8.07 19.66 -0.82
CA ASP A 88 -8.98 20.76 -1.17
C ASP A 88 -9.27 20.81 -2.69
N ASP A 89 -10.15 21.71 -3.11
CA ASP A 89 -10.53 21.88 -4.51
C ASP A 89 -9.43 22.49 -5.40
N LYS A 90 -8.32 22.93 -4.80
CA LYS A 90 -7.15 23.42 -5.51
C LYS A 90 -6.07 22.37 -5.67
N GLY A 91 -6.23 21.20 -5.04
CA GLY A 91 -5.23 20.13 -5.07
C GLY A 91 -4.18 20.22 -3.98
N VAL A 92 -4.41 21.05 -2.94
CA VAL A 92 -3.59 21.06 -1.75
C VAL A 92 -3.96 19.85 -0.89
N MET A 93 -2.96 19.06 -0.51
CA MET A 93 -3.16 17.93 0.39
C MET A 93 -3.47 18.42 1.81
N VAL A 94 -4.67 18.17 2.30
CA VAL A 94 -5.05 18.49 3.68
C VAL A 94 -4.59 17.38 4.62
N ALA A 95 -4.80 16.13 4.23
CA ALA A 95 -4.44 14.97 5.03
C ALA A 95 -4.12 13.76 4.16
N HIS A 96 -2.94 13.18 4.34
CA HIS A 96 -2.50 11.95 3.70
C HIS A 96 -2.21 10.89 4.77
N GLY A 97 -2.99 9.81 4.80
CA GLY A 97 -2.91 8.80 5.87
C GLY A 97 -1.59 8.03 5.94
N TRP A 98 -0.85 7.93 4.83
CA TRP A 98 0.45 7.25 4.78
C TRP A 98 1.67 8.20 4.87
N THR A 99 1.79 9.13 3.93
CA THR A 99 2.93 10.06 3.81
C THR A 99 2.58 11.45 4.34
N ALA A 100 2.71 11.65 5.66
CA ALA A 100 2.36 12.92 6.32
C ALA A 100 3.13 14.15 5.79
N THR A 101 4.31 13.96 5.20
CA THR A 101 5.10 15.05 4.59
C THR A 101 4.46 15.66 3.35
N LEU A 102 3.43 15.02 2.77
CA LEU A 102 2.65 15.60 1.68
C LEU A 102 1.63 16.64 2.15
N ASN A 103 1.24 16.63 3.44
CA ASN A 103 0.25 17.56 3.96
C ASN A 103 0.73 19.02 3.81
N GLY A 104 -0.13 19.89 3.32
CA GLY A 104 0.14 21.29 2.99
C GLY A 104 0.78 21.52 1.62
N SER A 105 1.14 20.47 0.88
CA SER A 105 1.72 20.60 -0.46
C SER A 105 0.65 20.83 -1.52
N ASP A 106 0.91 21.73 -2.46
CA ASP A 106 0.13 21.85 -3.70
C ASP A 106 0.54 20.73 -4.66
N LEU A 107 -0.39 19.81 -4.94
CA LEU A 107 -0.18 18.64 -5.78
C LEU A 107 -0.98 18.70 -7.08
N LYS A 108 -1.61 19.84 -7.41
CA LYS A 108 -2.48 19.95 -8.59
C LYS A 108 -1.81 19.54 -9.89
N ASP A 109 -0.53 19.89 -10.01
CA ASP A 109 0.29 19.68 -11.21
C ASP A 109 1.26 18.51 -11.04
N LEU A 110 1.03 17.66 -10.04
CA LEU A 110 1.78 16.43 -9.84
C LEU A 110 1.46 15.46 -10.98
N HIS A 111 2.52 14.91 -11.57
CA HIS A 111 2.44 13.85 -12.56
C HIS A 111 3.03 12.56 -11.97
N ASP A 112 2.49 11.42 -12.39
CA ASP A 112 3.15 10.15 -12.11
C ASP A 112 4.39 9.93 -12.99
N VAL A 113 5.05 8.79 -12.84
CA VAL A 113 6.29 8.48 -13.58
C VAL A 113 6.09 8.36 -15.10
N ASP A 114 4.85 8.15 -15.55
CA ASP A 114 4.48 8.06 -16.97
C ASP A 114 4.00 9.42 -17.52
N GLY A 115 4.01 10.48 -16.70
CA GLY A 115 3.60 11.83 -17.09
C GLY A 115 2.09 12.05 -17.04
N LYS A 116 1.32 11.24 -16.31
CA LYS A 116 -0.13 11.42 -16.17
C LYS A 116 -0.46 12.44 -15.06
N PRO A 117 -1.25 13.50 -15.33
CA PRO A 117 -1.65 14.52 -14.33
C PRO A 117 -2.81 14.03 -13.45
N PHE A 118 -2.59 12.98 -12.67
CA PHE A 118 -3.66 12.22 -12.01
C PHE A 118 -4.45 13.01 -10.95
N ILE A 119 -3.84 13.96 -10.23
CA ILE A 119 -4.56 14.80 -9.26
C ILE A 119 -5.55 15.72 -9.97
N ARG A 120 -5.13 16.38 -11.06
CA ARG A 120 -6.00 17.23 -11.86
C ARG A 120 -7.17 16.45 -12.45
N GLU A 121 -6.90 15.29 -13.03
CA GLU A 121 -7.93 14.38 -13.57
C GLU A 121 -8.95 13.99 -12.50
N ALA A 122 -8.47 13.68 -11.28
CA ALA A 122 -9.35 13.33 -10.16
C ALA A 122 -10.20 14.52 -9.69
N LEU A 123 -9.60 15.71 -9.54
CA LEU A 123 -10.32 16.94 -9.16
C LEU A 123 -11.40 17.30 -10.18
N ASP A 124 -11.09 17.27 -11.48
CA ASP A 124 -12.03 17.56 -12.55
C ASP A 124 -13.18 16.53 -12.56
N GLY A 125 -12.86 15.25 -12.36
CA GLY A 125 -13.85 14.17 -12.27
C GLY A 125 -14.80 14.33 -11.09
N VAL A 126 -14.29 14.59 -9.88
CA VAL A 126 -15.18 14.80 -8.71
C VAL A 126 -15.97 16.11 -8.80
N ALA A 127 -15.43 17.15 -9.42
CA ALA A 127 -16.14 18.40 -9.64
C ALA A 127 -17.34 18.21 -10.59
N ARG A 128 -17.16 17.42 -11.66
CA ARG A 128 -18.19 17.13 -12.67
C ARG A 128 -19.23 16.13 -12.18
N ASP A 129 -18.79 14.99 -11.66
CA ASP A 129 -19.64 13.81 -11.45
C ASP A 129 -19.88 13.49 -9.95
N GLY A 130 -19.23 14.22 -9.04
CA GLY A 130 -19.27 13.98 -7.59
C GLY A 130 -18.43 12.79 -7.13
N ARG A 131 -17.96 11.95 -8.06
CA ARG A 131 -17.06 10.82 -7.83
C ARG A 131 -16.26 10.52 -9.09
N THR A 132 -15.08 9.95 -8.93
CA THR A 132 -14.27 9.49 -10.07
C THR A 132 -13.25 8.46 -9.62
N ASP A 133 -12.84 7.62 -10.55
CA ASP A 133 -11.77 6.65 -10.36
C ASP A 133 -10.63 6.99 -11.31
N VAL A 134 -9.41 7.12 -10.79
CA VAL A 134 -8.22 7.43 -11.60
C VAL A 134 -7.13 6.41 -11.33
N THR A 135 -6.61 5.78 -12.39
CA THR A 135 -5.49 4.84 -12.30
C THR A 135 -4.19 5.52 -12.72
N TYR A 136 -3.15 5.42 -11.90
CA TYR A 136 -1.85 6.05 -12.07
C TYR A 136 -0.74 5.23 -11.40
N GLN A 137 0.51 5.63 -11.58
CA GLN A 137 1.66 4.99 -10.95
C GLN A 137 2.05 5.70 -9.64
N TRP A 138 2.25 4.94 -8.57
CA TRP A 138 2.66 5.51 -7.28
C TRP A 138 3.55 4.56 -6.49
N ILE A 139 4.30 5.10 -5.53
CA ILE A 139 5.10 4.27 -4.61
C ILE A 139 4.13 3.47 -3.73
N ASP A 140 4.29 2.16 -3.75
CA ASP A 140 3.55 1.20 -2.95
C ASP A 140 4.06 1.19 -1.50
N PRO A 141 3.20 1.43 -0.51
CA PRO A 141 3.57 1.49 0.90
C PRO A 141 4.18 0.18 1.43
N LEU A 142 3.78 -0.97 0.88
CA LEU A 142 4.19 -2.28 1.37
C LEU A 142 5.51 -2.76 0.77
N THR A 143 5.86 -2.30 -0.44
CA THR A 143 7.05 -2.77 -1.18
C THR A 143 8.09 -1.68 -1.39
N GLY A 144 7.71 -0.41 -1.29
CA GLY A 144 8.58 0.73 -1.62
C GLY A 144 8.87 0.90 -3.12
N GLN A 145 8.23 0.10 -3.97
CA GLN A 145 8.41 0.14 -5.42
C GLN A 145 7.26 0.90 -6.09
N VAL A 146 7.48 1.41 -7.30
CA VAL A 146 6.39 1.98 -8.10
C VAL A 146 5.45 0.86 -8.54
N ALA A 147 4.16 1.05 -8.31
CA ALA A 147 3.11 0.13 -8.70
C ALA A 147 1.88 0.88 -9.20
N ARG A 148 1.00 0.16 -9.89
CA ARG A 148 -0.25 0.71 -10.40
C ARG A 148 -1.24 0.87 -9.26
N LYS A 149 -1.79 2.06 -9.10
CA LYS A 149 -2.78 2.41 -8.08
C LYS A 149 -4.03 2.96 -8.73
N THR A 150 -5.20 2.47 -8.33
CA THR A 150 -6.49 3.09 -8.66
C THR A 150 -6.96 3.87 -7.45
N MET A 151 -7.11 5.20 -7.56
CA MET A 151 -7.78 5.99 -6.52
C MET A 151 -9.27 6.07 -6.79
N HIS A 152 -10.07 5.75 -5.78
CA HIS A 152 -11.50 6.04 -5.73
C HIS A 152 -11.68 7.36 -5.01
N ALA A 153 -12.25 8.35 -5.68
CA ALA A 153 -12.42 9.70 -5.15
C ALA A 153 -13.90 10.10 -5.11
N ARG A 154 -14.27 10.85 -4.06
CA ARG A 154 -15.60 11.40 -3.84
C ARG A 154 -15.51 12.87 -3.45
N ARG A 155 -16.39 13.69 -4.01
CA ARG A 155 -16.58 15.07 -3.57
C ARG A 155 -17.21 15.09 -2.18
N LEU A 156 -16.64 15.86 -1.28
CA LEU A 156 -17.16 16.13 0.05
C LEU A 156 -17.29 17.64 0.25
N VAL A 157 -18.27 18.09 1.04
CA VAL A 157 -18.39 19.49 1.43
C VAL A 157 -18.29 19.57 2.94
N LEU A 158 -17.23 20.19 3.45
CA LEU A 158 -16.98 20.37 4.88
C LEU A 158 -16.90 21.87 5.18
N ASN A 159 -17.65 22.33 6.18
CA ASN A 159 -17.70 23.75 6.56
C ASN A 159 -17.96 24.69 5.37
N GLY A 160 -18.82 24.27 4.43
CA GLY A 160 -19.18 25.03 3.23
C GLY A 160 -18.12 25.06 2.13
N LYS A 161 -17.01 24.32 2.26
CA LYS A 161 -15.95 24.24 1.26
C LYS A 161 -15.88 22.86 0.62
N PRO A 162 -15.65 22.77 -0.71
CA PRO A 162 -15.47 21.50 -1.39
C PRO A 162 -14.09 20.88 -1.09
N TYR A 163 -14.08 19.56 -0.97
CA TYR A 163 -12.90 18.72 -0.84
C TYR A 163 -13.05 17.47 -1.69
N MET A 164 -11.92 16.83 -1.99
CA MET A 164 -11.86 15.50 -2.56
C MET A 164 -11.35 14.53 -1.50
N LEU A 165 -12.20 13.58 -1.08
CA LEU A 165 -11.80 12.45 -0.25
C LEU A 165 -11.54 11.25 -1.15
N ALA A 166 -10.39 10.61 -0.99
CA ALA A 166 -10.00 9.46 -1.80
C ALA A 166 -9.32 8.36 -0.99
N VAL A 167 -9.49 7.11 -1.43
CA VAL A 167 -8.70 5.95 -0.99
C VAL A 167 -8.26 5.22 -2.23
N GLY A 168 -7.02 4.73 -2.27
CA GLY A 168 -6.52 4.01 -3.43
C GLY A 168 -6.11 2.58 -3.15
N VAL A 169 -6.16 1.79 -4.20
CA VAL A 169 -5.90 0.36 -4.19
C VAL A 169 -4.76 0.03 -5.14
N TYR A 170 -3.77 -0.72 -4.66
CA TYR A 170 -2.61 -1.09 -5.47
C TYR A 170 -2.81 -2.45 -6.16
N ARG A 171 -2.26 -2.59 -7.36
CA ARG A 171 -2.29 -3.82 -8.17
C ARG A 171 -0.90 -4.18 -8.70
#